data_AF-A0A0F9HI33-F1
#
_entry.id   AF-A0A0F9HI33-F1
#
_cell.length_a   1.000
_cell.length_b   1.000
_cell.length_c   1.000
_cell.angle_alpha   90.00
_cell.angle_beta   90.00
_cell.angle_gamma   90.00
#
_symmetry.space_group_name_H-M   'P 1'
#
loop_
_entity.id
_entity.type
_entity.pdbx_description
1 polymer ?
#
loop_
_entity_poly.entity_id
_entity_poly.type
_entity_poly.pdbx_seq_one_letter_code
_entity_poly.pdbx_strand_id
1 'polypeptide(L)'
;MPTPEQRNYRRKRIIEVRDTKRMVVADFWNDGVLTDGCLAGGHTYLHIISTGDVEPCVFCHFAADNIKEKSLEEVLESPFFKAFRNKRPYNENLLMPCTIIDNPQILRDAVKEGGAHPTHKGSESIITTHAPGLDEYAR
;
A
#
# COMPACT_ATOMS: atom_id res chain seq x y z
N MET A 1 10.97 -10.89 -6.97
CA MET A 1 10.85 -9.42 -6.86
C MET A 1 12.03 -8.76 -7.58
N PRO A 2 11.94 -7.53 -8.12
CA PRO A 2 13.04 -6.91 -8.84
C PRO A 2 14.22 -6.57 -7.91
N THR A 3 15.47 -6.65 -8.37
CA THR A 3 16.61 -6.15 -7.57
C THR A 3 16.56 -4.62 -7.44
N PRO A 4 17.31 -4.00 -6.49
CA PRO A 4 17.42 -2.55 -6.40
C PRO A 4 17.83 -1.87 -7.72
N GLU A 5 18.75 -2.48 -8.48
CA GLU A 5 19.19 -1.98 -9.79
C GLU A 5 18.06 -2.03 -10.82
N GLN A 6 17.32 -3.15 -10.86
CA GLN A 6 16.16 -3.30 -11.74
C GLN A 6 15.06 -2.30 -11.38
N ARG A 7 14.86 -2.02 -10.09
CA ARG A 7 13.90 -1.02 -9.61
C ARG A 7 14.33 0.40 -9.99
N ASN A 8 15.59 0.75 -9.79
CA ASN A 8 16.12 2.06 -10.19
C ASN A 8 16.09 2.25 -11.71
N TYR A 9 16.32 1.19 -12.49
CA TYR A 9 16.11 1.23 -13.94
C TYR A 9 14.67 1.63 -14.28
N ARG A 10 13.66 0.99 -13.67
CA ARG A 10 12.24 1.34 -13.89
C ARG A 10 11.95 2.79 -13.53
N ARG A 11 12.44 3.26 -12.37
CA ARG A 11 12.34 4.68 -11.97
C ARG A 11 12.89 5.62 -13.03
N LYS A 12 14.10 5.37 -13.55
CA LYS A 12 14.71 6.17 -14.62
C LYS A 12 13.90 6.13 -15.92
N ARG A 13 13.37 4.96 -16.30
CA ARG A 13 12.52 4.81 -17.48
C ARG A 13 11.23 5.63 -17.37
N ILE A 14 10.60 5.66 -16.20
CA ILE A 14 9.39 6.45 -15.98
C ILE A 14 9.66 7.95 -16.14
N ILE A 15 10.78 8.44 -15.60
CA ILE A 15 11.21 9.84 -15.78
C ILE A 15 11.41 10.15 -17.26
N GLU A 16 12.16 9.32 -17.99
CA GLU A 16 12.39 9.54 -19.42
C GLU A 16 11.10 9.51 -20.24
N VAL A 17 10.14 8.64 -19.91
CA VAL A 17 8.85 8.60 -20.61
C VAL A 17 8.05 9.89 -20.36
N ARG A 18 8.06 10.42 -19.14
CA ARG A 18 7.42 11.72 -18.82
C ARG A 18 8.06 12.88 -19.57
N ASP A 19 9.39 12.84 -19.75
CA ASP A 19 10.13 13.89 -20.44
C ASP A 19 9.94 13.84 -21.98
N THR A 20 9.74 12.64 -22.54
CA THR A 20 9.78 12.42 -24.00
C THR A 20 8.41 12.20 -24.63
N LYS A 21 7.38 11.86 -23.85
CA LYS A 21 6.04 11.53 -24.35
C LYS A 21 5.01 12.51 -23.79
N ARG A 22 4.00 12.88 -24.60
CA ARG A 22 2.89 13.74 -24.17
C ARG A 22 1.85 12.95 -23.36
N MET A 23 2.28 12.31 -22.28
CA MET A 23 1.45 11.48 -21.42
C MET A 23 1.93 11.56 -19.98
N VAL A 24 0.97 11.59 -19.05
CA VAL A 24 1.26 11.47 -17.62
C VAL A 24 1.33 9.97 -17.30
N VAL A 25 2.53 9.51 -16.98
CA VAL A 25 2.74 8.16 -16.46
C VAL A 25 2.86 8.24 -14.96
N ALA A 26 2.18 7.36 -14.23
CA ALA A 26 2.28 7.21 -12.78
C ALA A 26 2.63 5.75 -12.44
N ASP A 27 3.43 5.55 -11.41
CA ASP A 27 3.89 4.26 -10.90
C ASP A 27 3.68 4.21 -9.39
N PHE A 28 2.90 3.22 -8.95
CA PHE A 28 2.49 3.05 -7.56
C PHE A 28 3.62 2.77 -6.56
N TRP A 29 4.84 2.49 -7.04
CA TRP A 29 5.96 2.06 -6.22
C TRP A 29 7.21 2.95 -6.34
N ASN A 30 7.49 3.47 -7.54
CA ASN A 30 8.64 4.32 -7.82
C ASN A 30 8.36 5.82 -7.57
N ASP A 31 7.10 6.25 -7.60
CA ASP A 31 6.74 7.66 -7.41
C ASP A 31 6.54 8.06 -5.95
N GLY A 32 6.94 7.22 -4.98
CA GLY A 32 6.86 7.57 -3.57
C GLY A 32 7.53 8.92 -3.25
N VAL A 33 8.60 9.30 -3.94
CA VAL A 33 9.24 10.62 -3.79
C VAL A 33 8.33 11.77 -4.24
N LEU A 34 7.49 11.58 -5.25
CA LEU A 34 6.58 12.60 -5.77
C LEU A 34 5.33 12.77 -4.87
N THR A 35 5.01 11.73 -4.11
CA THR A 35 3.78 11.64 -3.30
C THR A 35 4.04 11.69 -1.80
N ASP A 36 5.27 11.98 -1.38
CA ASP A 36 5.71 11.95 0.02
C ASP A 36 5.40 10.60 0.71
N GLY A 37 5.84 9.52 0.05
CA GLY A 37 5.63 8.14 0.46
C GLY A 37 4.32 7.55 -0.08
N CYS A 38 3.79 6.57 0.65
CA CYS A 38 2.59 5.83 0.23
C CYS A 38 1.31 6.67 0.38
N LEU A 39 0.37 6.50 -0.55
CA LEU A 39 -0.94 7.15 -0.51
C LEU A 39 -2.02 6.35 0.28
N ALA A 40 -1.70 5.11 0.63
CA ALA A 40 -2.62 4.15 1.23
C ALA A 40 -3.14 4.58 2.61
N GLY A 41 -4.21 3.91 3.06
CA GLY A 41 -4.78 4.11 4.40
C GLY A 41 -5.56 5.40 4.53
N GLY A 42 -6.11 5.90 3.42
CA GLY A 42 -6.92 7.11 3.43
C GLY A 42 -6.12 8.39 3.69
N HIS A 43 -4.80 8.39 3.47
CA HIS A 43 -4.01 9.62 3.51
C HIS A 43 -4.44 10.56 2.39
N THR A 44 -4.44 10.05 1.16
CA THR A 44 -5.06 10.71 -0.01
C THR A 44 -5.84 9.73 -0.87
N TYR A 45 -5.76 8.43 -0.56
CA TYR A 45 -6.30 7.36 -1.38
C TYR A 45 -6.79 6.19 -0.51
N LEU A 46 -7.89 5.58 -0.95
CA LEU A 46 -8.43 4.32 -0.46
C LEU A 46 -9.14 3.60 -1.62
N HIS A 47 -9.45 2.33 -1.44
CA HIS A 47 -10.07 1.49 -2.46
C HIS A 47 -11.38 0.90 -1.92
N ILE A 48 -12.49 1.08 -2.63
CA ILE A 48 -13.78 0.49 -2.26
C ILE A 48 -14.15 -0.53 -3.33
N ILE A 49 -14.35 -1.78 -2.92
CA ILE A 49 -14.71 -2.86 -3.85
C ILE A 49 -16.24 -3.03 -3.94
N SER A 50 -16.71 -3.86 -4.88
CA SER A 50 -18.13 -4.04 -5.19
C SER A 50 -18.99 -4.57 -4.03
N THR A 51 -18.38 -5.27 -3.06
CA THR A 51 -19.03 -5.70 -1.82
C THR A 51 -19.30 -4.54 -0.86
N GLY A 52 -18.65 -3.39 -1.06
CA GLY A 52 -18.67 -2.22 -0.18
C GLY A 52 -17.50 -2.19 0.82
N ASP A 53 -16.66 -3.24 0.85
CA ASP A 53 -15.50 -3.28 1.74
C ASP A 53 -14.50 -2.21 1.35
N VAL A 54 -13.93 -1.56 2.37
CA VAL A 54 -13.01 -0.43 2.19
C VAL A 54 -11.59 -0.87 2.53
N GLU A 55 -10.77 -0.97 1.49
CA GLU A 55 -9.38 -1.38 1.51
C GLU A 55 -8.46 -0.14 1.53
N PRO A 56 -7.29 -0.22 2.21
CA PRO A 56 -6.37 0.92 2.30
C PRO A 56 -5.62 1.15 0.99
N CYS A 57 -5.52 0.14 0.12
CA CYS A 57 -4.85 0.20 -1.18
C CYS A 57 -5.42 -0.85 -2.13
N VAL A 58 -5.39 -0.60 -3.45
CA VAL A 58 -5.87 -1.58 -4.47
C VAL A 58 -5.09 -2.89 -4.46
N PHE A 59 -3.87 -2.89 -3.93
CA PHE A 59 -3.03 -4.09 -3.80
C PHE A 59 -3.12 -4.74 -2.42
N CYS A 60 -3.82 -4.10 -1.46
CA CYS A 60 -3.94 -4.57 -0.08
C CYS A 60 -5.37 -5.02 0.19
N HIS A 61 -5.66 -6.27 -0.15
CA HIS A 61 -6.99 -6.86 -0.09
C HIS A 61 -7.40 -7.31 1.33
N PHE A 62 -7.49 -6.32 2.22
CA PHE A 62 -7.96 -6.45 3.60
C PHE A 62 -8.88 -5.28 3.93
N ALA A 63 -9.95 -5.54 4.66
CA ALA A 63 -10.86 -4.52 5.14
C ALA A 63 -11.30 -4.80 6.58
N ALA A 64 -11.55 -3.75 7.34
CA ALA A 64 -12.19 -3.82 8.66
C ALA A 64 -13.61 -3.24 8.64
N ASP A 65 -13.93 -2.45 7.61
CA ASP A 65 -15.14 -1.64 7.55
C ASP A 65 -15.78 -1.71 6.15
N ASN A 66 -17.10 -1.53 6.10
CA ASN A 66 -17.88 -1.52 4.88
C ASN A 66 -18.67 -0.19 4.76
N ILE A 67 -18.64 0.42 3.57
CA ILE A 67 -19.28 1.73 3.31
C ILE A 67 -20.81 1.68 3.40
N LYS A 68 -21.41 0.49 3.38
CA LYS A 68 -22.86 0.31 3.55
C LYS A 68 -23.29 0.43 5.02
N GLU A 69 -22.34 0.33 5.95
CA GLU A 69 -22.59 0.29 7.40
C GLU A 69 -22.02 1.52 8.13
N LYS A 70 -20.95 2.11 7.59
CA LYS A 70 -20.25 3.27 8.17
C LYS A 70 -20.04 4.35 7.11
N SER A 71 -20.05 5.61 7.53
CA SER A 71 -19.63 6.73 6.69
C SER A 71 -18.13 6.66 6.38
N LEU A 72 -17.68 7.31 5.29
CA LEU A 72 -16.25 7.38 4.99
C LEU A 72 -15.42 8.03 6.11
N GLU A 73 -15.98 9.01 6.81
CA GLU A 73 -15.31 9.64 7.95
C GLU A 73 -15.05 8.62 9.07
N GLU A 74 -16.05 7.80 9.42
CA GLU A 74 -15.90 6.74 10.42
C GLU A 74 -14.90 5.66 9.98
N VAL A 75 -14.91 5.28 8.69
CA VAL A 75 -13.93 4.34 8.13
C VAL A 75 -12.51 4.91 8.19
N LEU A 76 -12.34 6.17 7.78
CA LEU A 76 -11.04 6.84 7.84
C LEU A 76 -10.54 6.91 9.27
N GLU A 77 -11.41 7.16 10.24
CA GLU A 77 -11.04 7.24 11.66
C GLU A 77 -10.90 5.87 12.36
N SER A 78 -11.10 4.76 11.64
CA SER A 78 -11.02 3.41 12.20
C SER A 78 -9.59 3.01 12.58
N PRO A 79 -9.42 2.08 13.54
CA PRO A 79 -8.09 1.60 13.95
C PRO A 79 -7.26 1.09 12.77
N PHE A 80 -7.90 0.38 11.83
CA PHE A 80 -7.23 -0.16 10.66
C PHE A 80 -6.63 0.94 9.78
N PHE A 81 -7.40 1.98 9.45
CA PHE A 81 -6.94 3.09 8.62
C PHE A 81 -5.93 3.99 9.34
N LYS A 82 -6.13 4.24 10.64
CA LYS A 82 -5.16 4.98 11.47
C LYS A 82 -3.82 4.27 11.60
N ALA A 83 -3.78 2.94 11.65
CA ALA A 83 -2.54 2.18 11.73
C ALA A 83 -1.61 2.43 10.54
N PHE A 84 -2.15 2.68 9.34
CA PHE A 84 -1.38 3.16 8.21
C PHE A 84 -0.95 4.62 8.39
N ARG A 85 -1.88 5.54 8.65
CA ARG A 85 -1.54 6.97 8.68
C ARG A 85 -0.54 7.36 9.77
N ASN A 86 -0.66 6.74 10.95
CA ASN A 86 0.18 7.07 12.11
C ASN A 86 1.64 6.62 11.97
N LYS A 87 1.92 5.67 11.07
CA LYS A 87 3.27 5.15 10.82
C LYS A 87 3.96 5.82 9.62
N ARG A 88 3.31 6.80 8.97
CA ARG A 88 3.91 7.52 7.82
C ARG A 88 4.91 8.58 8.27
N PRO A 89 6.01 8.80 7.51
CA PRO A 89 6.48 7.94 6.43
C PRO A 89 7.00 6.61 6.98
N TYR A 90 6.73 5.51 6.26
CA TYR A 90 7.08 4.15 6.71
C TYR A 90 8.58 3.89 6.73
N ASN A 91 9.32 4.64 5.91
CA ASN A 91 10.76 4.55 5.73
C ASN A 91 11.28 5.94 5.36
N GLU A 92 12.46 6.32 5.83
CA GLU A 92 13.12 7.58 5.44
C GLU A 92 13.46 7.59 3.95
N ASN A 93 13.73 6.42 3.36
CA ASN A 93 13.84 6.26 1.92
C ASN A 93 12.44 6.22 1.28
N LEU A 94 12.01 7.34 0.71
CA LEU A 94 10.72 7.43 0.00
C LEU A 94 10.64 6.55 -1.27
N LEU A 95 11.75 5.94 -1.70
CA LEU A 95 11.75 4.86 -2.68
C LEU A 95 11.44 3.50 -2.06
N MET A 96 11.06 3.42 -0.79
CA MET A 96 10.60 2.22 -0.09
C MET A 96 9.22 2.44 0.57
N PRO A 97 8.18 2.88 -0.18
CA PRO A 97 6.92 3.30 0.42
C PRO A 97 5.93 2.15 0.67
N CYS A 98 6.12 0.96 0.14
CA CYS A 98 5.06 -0.05 0.12
C CYS A 98 5.00 -0.84 1.44
N THR A 99 3.81 -0.92 2.05
CA THR A 99 3.58 -1.72 3.27
C THR A 99 3.45 -3.22 3.01
N ILE A 100 3.34 -3.64 1.74
CA ILE A 100 3.34 -5.08 1.38
C ILE A 100 4.77 -5.55 1.17
N ILE A 101 5.59 -4.73 0.52
CA ILE A 101 6.89 -5.15 -0.02
C ILE A 101 8.05 -4.58 0.79
N ASP A 102 8.06 -3.26 1.01
CA ASP A 102 9.22 -2.56 1.57
C ASP A 102 9.19 -2.52 3.11
N ASN A 103 7.99 -2.42 3.69
CA ASN A 103 7.78 -2.38 5.13
C ASN A 103 6.66 -3.36 5.54
N PRO A 104 6.83 -4.68 5.28
CA PRO A 104 5.76 -5.69 5.42
C PRO A 104 5.17 -5.77 6.83
N GLN A 105 5.95 -5.45 7.86
CA GLN A 105 5.48 -5.47 9.25
C GLN A 105 4.36 -4.46 9.50
N ILE A 106 4.37 -3.31 8.82
CA ILE A 106 3.34 -2.27 8.98
C ILE A 106 1.97 -2.79 8.57
N LEU A 107 1.90 -3.53 7.46
CA LEU A 107 0.65 -4.15 7.02
C LEU A 107 0.17 -5.19 8.04
N ARG A 108 1.07 -6.07 8.52
CA ARG A 108 0.71 -7.13 9.47
C ARG A 108 0.18 -6.56 10.78
N ASP A 109 0.84 -5.52 11.28
CA ASP A 109 0.40 -4.79 12.47
C ASP A 109 -0.98 -4.16 12.22
N ALA A 110 -1.15 -3.45 11.10
CA ALA A 110 -2.42 -2.79 10.77
C ALA A 110 -3.58 -3.81 10.67
N VAL A 111 -3.37 -4.94 10.00
CA VAL A 111 -4.37 -6.01 9.89
C VAL A 111 -4.73 -6.56 11.28
N LYS A 112 -3.73 -6.81 12.12
CA LYS A 112 -3.93 -7.33 13.48
C LYS A 112 -4.62 -6.32 14.40
N GLU A 113 -4.16 -5.07 14.42
CA GLU A 113 -4.69 -3.97 15.23
C GLU A 113 -6.12 -3.60 14.80
N GLY A 114 -6.37 -3.61 13.49
CA GLY A 114 -7.66 -3.27 12.90
C GLY A 114 -8.69 -4.40 12.88
N GLY A 115 -8.29 -5.64 13.22
CA GLY A 115 -9.15 -6.82 13.06
C GLY A 115 -9.59 -7.03 11.61
N ALA A 116 -8.76 -6.63 10.64
CA ALA A 116 -9.12 -6.64 9.24
C ALA A 116 -9.19 -8.09 8.69
N HIS A 117 -10.20 -8.36 7.87
CA HIS A 117 -10.38 -9.65 7.22
C HIS A 117 -9.96 -9.59 5.74
N PRO A 118 -9.52 -10.71 5.15
CA PRO A 118 -9.25 -10.80 3.71
C PRO A 118 -10.51 -10.55 2.89
N THR A 119 -10.44 -9.68 1.89
CA THR A 119 -11.59 -9.33 1.00
C THR A 119 -11.65 -10.17 -0.27
N HIS A 120 -10.61 -10.95 -0.55
CA HIS A 120 -10.53 -11.88 -1.67
C HIS A 120 -9.83 -13.17 -1.23
N LYS A 121 -10.17 -14.29 -1.88
CA LYS A 121 -9.59 -15.59 -1.56
C LYS A 121 -8.08 -15.59 -1.80
N GLY A 122 -7.30 -15.91 -0.77
CA GLY A 122 -5.84 -15.98 -0.87
C GLY A 122 -5.12 -14.67 -0.57
N SER A 123 -5.83 -13.58 -0.27
CA SER A 123 -5.21 -12.31 0.14
C SER A 123 -4.41 -12.44 1.43
N GLU A 124 -4.78 -13.37 2.31
CA GLU A 124 -4.05 -13.74 3.52
C GLU A 124 -2.62 -14.23 3.24
N SER A 125 -2.33 -14.73 2.03
CA SER A 125 -1.02 -15.27 1.67
C SER A 125 0.11 -14.25 1.81
N ILE A 126 -0.15 -12.96 1.61
CA ILE A 126 0.87 -11.90 1.69
C ILE A 126 1.36 -11.65 3.13
N ILE A 127 0.54 -11.99 4.13
CA ILE A 127 0.91 -11.92 5.56
C ILE A 127 1.16 -13.30 6.19
N THR A 128 1.01 -14.38 5.41
CA THR A 128 1.22 -15.76 5.87
C THR A 128 2.27 -16.47 5.00
N THR A 129 1.86 -17.19 3.95
CA THR A 129 2.74 -18.02 3.10
C THR A 129 3.92 -17.25 2.51
N HIS A 130 3.70 -16.01 2.08
CA HIS A 130 4.73 -15.17 1.45
C HIS A 130 5.46 -14.25 2.43
N ALA A 131 5.06 -14.22 3.71
CA ALA A 131 5.65 -13.34 4.70
C ALA A 131 7.18 -13.48 4.83
N PRO A 132 7.77 -14.70 4.92
CA PRO A 132 9.21 -14.84 5.06
C PRO A 132 10.01 -14.27 3.87
N GLY A 133 9.51 -14.49 2.64
CA GLY A 133 10.16 -13.99 1.44
C GLY A 133 10.05 -12.47 1.28
N LEU A 134 8.95 -11.88 1.74
CA LEU A 134 8.79 -10.43 1.80
C LEU A 134 9.73 -9.82 2.86
N ASP A 135 9.90 -10.48 4.00
CA ASP A 135 10.81 -10.02 5.06
C ASP A 135 12.27 -10.08 4.62
N GLU A 136 12.65 -11.13 3.87
CA GLU A 136 13.99 -11.23 3.28
C GLU A 136 14.22 -10.15 2.22
N TYR A 137 13.23 -9.90 1.36
CA TYR A 137 13.33 -8.91 0.29
C TYR A 137 13.36 -7.46 0.80
N ALA A 138 12.72 -7.18 1.94
CA ALA A 138 12.63 -5.85 2.54
C ALA A 138 13.92 -5.37 3.24
N ARG A 139 14.91 -6.27 3.43
CA ARG A 139 16.21 -5.96 4.05
C ARG A 139 17.14 -5.24 3.08
#